data_AF-A0A950M8I0-F1
#
_entry.id   AF-A0A950M8I0-F1
#
_cell.length_a   1.000
_cell.length_b   1.000
_cell.length_c   1.000
_cell.angle_alpha   90.00
_cell.angle_beta   90.00
_cell.angle_gamma   90.00
#
_symmetry.space_group_name_H-M   'P 1'
#
loop_
_entity.id
_entity.type
_entity.pdbx_description
1 polymer ?
#
loop_
_entity_poly.entity_id
_entity_poly.type
_entity_poly.pdbx_seq_one_letter_code
_entity_poly.pdbx_strand_id
1 'polypeptide(L)'
;MKITRLTTYRVPPRWMFLKIETDEGVIGWGEPVIEGKARTVETAVAELAPYLMGQDPMRIADLWQAMYRGGFYRGGPILMSAIAGIDQALWDIKGKALGVPVYQLLGGLVRDKMKTYSWVGGDRPADVIAGMR
;
A
#
# COMPACT_ATOMS: atom_id res chain seq x y z
N MET A 1 -11.08 -13.87 -11.10
CA MET A 1 -9.84 -13.59 -10.38
C MET A 1 -10.07 -13.73 -8.88
N LYS A 2 -9.20 -14.45 -8.18
CA LYS A 2 -9.23 -14.64 -6.73
C LYS A 2 -7.85 -14.43 -6.14
N ILE A 3 -7.79 -13.86 -4.92
CA ILE A 3 -6.54 -13.71 -4.16
C ILE A 3 -6.07 -15.08 -3.66
N THR A 4 -4.82 -15.41 -3.92
CA THR A 4 -4.21 -16.72 -3.59
C THR A 4 -3.11 -16.63 -2.55
N ARG A 5 -2.45 -15.48 -2.39
CA ARG A 5 -1.38 -15.31 -1.41
C ARG A 5 -1.11 -13.84 -1.11
N LEU A 6 -0.75 -13.58 0.15
CA LEU A 6 -0.13 -12.33 0.59
C LEU A 6 1.29 -12.65 1.08
N THR A 7 2.28 -11.82 0.74
CA THR A 7 3.66 -11.99 1.22
C THR A 7 4.28 -10.64 1.53
N THR A 8 4.83 -10.50 2.73
CA THR A 8 5.57 -9.31 3.17
C THR A 8 7.07 -9.49 2.96
N TYR A 9 7.74 -8.40 2.56
CA TYR A 9 9.19 -8.33 2.39
C TYR A 9 9.71 -7.14 3.15
N ARG A 10 10.49 -7.39 4.21
CA ARG A 10 11.19 -6.32 4.95
C ARG A 10 12.48 -5.97 4.21
N VAL A 11 12.61 -4.70 3.81
CA VAL A 11 13.70 -4.22 2.93
C VAL A 11 14.49 -3.11 3.64
N PRO A 12 15.84 -3.13 3.59
CA PRO A 12 16.65 -2.01 4.07
C PRO A 12 16.30 -0.67 3.36
N PRO A 13 16.44 0.50 4.02
CA PRO A 13 16.88 0.65 5.40
C PRO A 13 15.76 0.36 6.43
N ARG A 14 14.49 0.55 6.06
CA ARG A 14 13.34 0.49 6.98
C ARG A 14 11.99 0.45 6.24
N TRP A 15 11.93 -0.32 5.15
CA TRP A 15 10.73 -0.47 4.33
C TRP A 15 10.10 -1.84 4.51
N MET A 16 8.84 -1.94 4.11
CA MET A 16 8.17 -3.22 3.97
C MET A 16 7.26 -3.20 2.75
N PHE A 17 7.52 -4.09 1.80
CA PHE A 17 6.64 -4.32 0.66
C PHE A 17 5.66 -5.46 0.96
N LEU A 18 4.47 -5.34 0.40
CA LEU A 18 3.44 -6.37 0.38
C LEU A 18 3.18 -6.75 -1.07
N LYS A 19 3.24 -8.05 -1.35
CA LYS A 19 2.86 -8.66 -2.62
C LYS A 19 1.56 -9.43 -2.45
N ILE A 20 0.57 -9.15 -3.29
CA ILE A 20 -0.68 -9.91 -3.38
C ILE A 20 -0.73 -10.64 -4.72
N GLU A 21 -0.91 -11.95 -4.67
CA GLU A 21 -1.00 -12.81 -5.86
C GLU A 21 -2.44 -13.26 -6.10
N THR A 22 -2.76 -13.50 -7.37
CA THR A 22 -4.06 -13.98 -7.81
C THR A 22 -3.96 -15.30 -8.57
N ASP A 23 -5.07 -16.02 -8.71
CA ASP A 23 -5.18 -17.27 -9.48
C ASP A 23 -5.02 -17.07 -11.00
N GLU A 24 -5.12 -15.84 -11.49
CA GLU A 24 -4.89 -15.45 -12.89
C GLU A 24 -3.48 -14.91 -13.14
N GLY A 25 -2.59 -14.97 -12.14
CA GLY A 25 -1.19 -14.55 -12.28
C GLY A 25 -0.96 -13.02 -12.23
N VAL A 26 -2.01 -12.21 -12.07
CA VAL A 26 -1.87 -10.76 -11.83
C VAL A 26 -1.39 -10.53 -10.40
N ILE A 27 -0.37 -9.69 -10.24
CA ILE A 27 0.28 -9.41 -8.95
C ILE A 27 0.17 -7.92 -8.62
N GLY A 28 -0.26 -7.63 -7.40
CA GLY A 28 -0.31 -6.29 -6.82
C GLY A 28 0.80 -6.04 -5.82
N TRP A 29 1.30 -4.82 -5.78
CA TRP A 29 2.28 -4.34 -4.82
C TRP A 29 1.73 -3.19 -3.98
N GLY A 30 2.04 -3.23 -2.69
CA GLY A 30 1.81 -2.13 -1.76
C GLY A 30 2.93 -2.01 -0.76
N GLU A 31 2.91 -0.94 0.03
CA GLU A 31 3.97 -0.60 0.97
C GLU A 31 3.38 -0.24 2.34
N PRO A 32 3.00 -1.25 3.15
CA PRO A 32 2.60 -1.02 4.52
C PRO A 32 3.85 -0.77 5.38
N VAL A 33 4.02 0.42 5.95
CA VAL A 33 5.03 0.60 7.00
C VAL A 33 4.66 1.70 8.01
N ILE A 34 4.92 1.40 9.28
CA ILE A 34 5.15 2.40 10.32
C ILE A 34 6.55 2.18 10.84
N GLU A 35 7.38 3.22 10.71
CA GLU A 35 8.76 3.18 11.17
C GLU A 35 8.81 2.84 12.67
N GLY A 36 9.69 1.90 13.05
CA GLY A 36 9.81 1.40 14.42
C GLY A 36 8.78 0.35 14.85
N LYS A 37 7.75 0.06 14.04
CA LYS A 37 6.70 -0.94 14.35
C LYS A 37 6.49 -1.98 13.23
N ALA A 38 7.50 -2.19 12.38
CA ALA A 38 7.43 -3.07 11.22
C ALA A 38 6.85 -4.47 11.51
N ARG A 39 7.32 -5.15 12.57
CA ARG A 39 6.81 -6.49 12.95
C ARG A 39 5.33 -6.48 13.31
N THR A 40 4.87 -5.44 14.02
CA THR A 40 3.46 -5.31 14.40
C THR A 40 2.58 -5.08 13.18
N VAL A 41 3.04 -4.27 12.22
CA VAL A 41 2.32 -4.07 10.95
C VAL A 41 2.33 -5.35 10.10
N GLU A 42 3.44 -6.08 10.08
CA GLU A 42 3.55 -7.38 9.39
C GLU A 42 2.56 -8.40 9.95
N THR A 43 2.47 -8.52 11.28
CA THR A 43 1.45 -9.34 11.94
C THR A 43 0.04 -8.87 11.58
N ALA A 44 -0.23 -7.57 11.60
CA ALA A 44 -1.54 -7.05 11.24
C ALA A 44 -1.94 -7.38 9.79
N VAL A 45 -0.99 -7.34 8.83
CA VAL A 45 -1.24 -7.79 7.46
C VAL A 45 -1.61 -9.27 7.42
N ALA A 46 -0.90 -10.11 8.19
CA ALA A 46 -1.20 -11.54 8.28
C ALA A 46 -2.57 -11.82 8.92
N GLU A 47 -2.96 -11.06 9.94
CA GLU A 47 -4.27 -11.16 10.59
C GLU A 47 -5.43 -10.68 9.70
N LEU A 48 -5.16 -9.73 8.79
CA LEU A 48 -6.15 -9.28 7.81
C LEU A 48 -6.27 -10.23 6.60
N ALA A 49 -5.24 -11.03 6.31
CA ALA A 49 -5.21 -11.93 5.16
C ALA A 49 -6.44 -12.86 5.03
N PRO A 50 -7.02 -13.44 6.10
CA PRO A 50 -8.23 -14.27 6.01
C PRO A 50 -9.45 -13.56 5.41
N TYR A 51 -9.56 -12.24 5.51
CA TYR A 51 -10.63 -11.47 4.85
C TYR A 51 -10.46 -11.39 3.33
N LEU A 52 -9.25 -11.65 2.83
CA LEU A 52 -8.86 -11.45 1.43
C LEU A 52 -8.73 -12.78 0.68
N MET A 53 -8.24 -13.83 1.33
CA MET A 53 -7.99 -15.12 0.70
C MET A 53 -9.25 -15.67 0.00
N GLY A 54 -9.12 -16.02 -1.28
CA GLY A 54 -10.21 -16.53 -2.11
C GLY A 54 -11.23 -15.49 -2.59
N GLN A 55 -11.11 -14.24 -2.15
CA GLN A 55 -11.99 -13.15 -2.58
C GLN A 55 -11.58 -12.57 -3.93
N ASP A 56 -12.55 -11.94 -4.60
CA ASP A 56 -12.32 -11.17 -5.82
C ASP A 56 -11.59 -9.84 -5.50
N PRO A 57 -10.34 -9.64 -5.96
CA PRO A 57 -9.59 -8.41 -5.68
C PRO A 57 -10.22 -7.16 -6.31
N MET A 58 -11.15 -7.31 -7.26
CA MET A 58 -11.83 -6.17 -7.89
C MET A 58 -12.83 -5.48 -6.95
N ARG A 59 -13.28 -6.17 -5.90
CA ARG A 59 -14.21 -5.66 -4.87
C ARG A 59 -13.50 -4.81 -3.79
N ILE A 60 -12.60 -3.91 -4.21
CA ILE A 60 -11.73 -3.13 -3.31
C ILE A 60 -12.51 -2.44 -2.18
N ALA A 61 -13.62 -1.76 -2.49
CA ALA A 61 -14.41 -1.05 -1.47
C ALA A 61 -15.01 -2.00 -0.42
N ASP A 62 -15.45 -3.19 -0.83
CA ASP A 62 -16.01 -4.21 0.06
C ASP A 62 -14.92 -4.79 0.97
N LEU A 63 -13.78 -5.17 0.39
CA LEU A 63 -12.61 -5.67 1.11
C LEU A 63 -12.09 -4.62 2.10
N TRP A 64 -12.04 -3.35 1.70
CA TRP A 64 -11.65 -2.26 2.57
C TRP A 64 -12.58 -2.13 3.78
N GLN A 65 -13.91 -2.19 3.57
CA GLN A 65 -14.86 -2.15 4.69
C GLN A 65 -14.74 -3.38 5.58
N ALA A 66 -14.58 -4.57 5.02
CA ALA A 66 -14.39 -5.81 5.77
C ALA A 66 -13.18 -5.71 6.71
N MET A 67 -12.03 -5.24 6.20
CA MET A 67 -10.83 -5.04 7.01
C MET A 67 -11.00 -3.92 8.05
N TYR A 68 -11.63 -2.80 7.69
CA TYR A 68 -11.70 -1.63 8.55
C TYR A 68 -12.72 -1.76 9.69
N ARG A 69 -13.86 -2.41 9.44
CA ARG A 69 -14.99 -2.47 10.40
C ARG A 69 -15.62 -3.86 10.57
N GLY A 70 -15.08 -4.90 9.92
CA GLY A 70 -15.63 -6.26 9.99
C GLY A 70 -15.12 -7.09 11.16
N GLY A 71 -13.94 -6.76 11.71
CA GLY A 71 -13.30 -7.55 12.77
C GLY A 71 -13.56 -7.07 14.19
N PHE A 72 -13.41 -5.77 14.47
CA PHE A 72 -13.57 -5.20 15.81
C PHE A 72 -13.54 -3.66 15.82
N TYR A 73 -13.01 -3.05 16.89
CA TYR A 73 -12.70 -1.62 16.96
C TYR A 73 -11.86 -1.16 15.77
N ARG A 74 -12.10 0.09 15.36
CA ARG A 74 -11.65 0.60 14.06
C ARG A 74 -10.27 1.24 14.15
N GLY A 75 -9.40 0.87 13.22
CA GLY A 75 -8.23 1.65 12.83
C GLY A 75 -7.15 1.80 13.89
N GLY A 76 -6.60 3.01 14.02
CA GLY A 76 -5.33 3.25 14.68
C GLY A 76 -4.15 3.04 13.71
N PRO A 77 -2.94 3.44 14.13
CA PRO A 77 -1.80 3.52 13.21
C PRO A 77 -1.47 2.16 12.60
N ILE A 78 -1.40 1.09 13.40
CA ILE A 78 -1.04 -0.25 12.94
C ILE A 78 -2.02 -0.78 11.89
N LEU A 79 -3.32 -0.82 12.22
CA LEU A 79 -4.33 -1.38 11.31
C LEU A 79 -4.47 -0.53 10.05
N MET A 80 -4.46 0.80 10.17
CA MET A 80 -4.58 1.65 8.98
C MET A 80 -3.36 1.56 8.07
N SER A 81 -2.16 1.33 8.61
CA SER A 81 -0.97 1.07 7.79
C SER A 81 -1.05 -0.26 7.05
N ALA A 82 -1.51 -1.32 7.72
CA ALA A 82 -1.71 -2.63 7.07
C ALA A 82 -2.77 -2.55 5.97
N ILE A 83 -3.93 -1.93 6.26
CA ILE A 83 -5.01 -1.72 5.29
C ILE A 83 -4.52 -0.89 4.10
N ALA A 84 -3.76 0.18 4.32
CA ALA A 84 -3.23 1.01 3.24
C ALA A 84 -2.32 0.23 2.29
N GLY A 85 -1.42 -0.61 2.81
CA GLY A 85 -0.57 -1.47 1.98
C GLY A 85 -1.38 -2.49 1.17
N ILE A 86 -2.44 -3.05 1.76
CA ILE A 86 -3.33 -3.96 1.05
C ILE A 86 -4.11 -3.21 -0.04
N ASP A 87 -4.69 -2.05 0.26
CA ASP A 87 -5.46 -1.23 -0.68
C ASP A 87 -4.63 -0.81 -1.90
N GLN A 88 -3.38 -0.39 -1.69
CA GLN A 88 -2.43 -0.09 -2.77
C GLN A 88 -2.25 -1.30 -3.71
N ALA A 89 -2.02 -2.49 -3.15
CA ALA A 89 -1.82 -3.70 -3.93
C ALA A 89 -3.10 -4.11 -4.70
N LEU A 90 -4.28 -3.93 -4.11
CA LEU A 90 -5.55 -4.21 -4.79
C LEU A 90 -5.80 -3.23 -5.96
N TRP A 91 -5.48 -1.95 -5.78
CA TRP A 91 -5.56 -0.97 -6.87
C TRP A 91 -4.53 -1.23 -7.98
N ASP A 92 -3.33 -1.67 -7.61
CA ASP A 92 -2.30 -2.10 -8.56
C ASP A 92 -2.78 -3.32 -9.39
N ILE A 93 -3.38 -4.33 -8.74
CA ILE A 93 -4.04 -5.46 -9.44
C ILE A 93 -5.10 -4.95 -10.41
N LYS A 94 -5.98 -4.07 -9.96
CA LYS A 94 -7.08 -3.56 -10.79
C LYS A 94 -6.58 -2.78 -12.00
N GLY A 95 -5.57 -1.92 -11.82
CA GLY A 95 -4.93 -1.20 -12.93
C GLY A 95 -4.31 -2.14 -13.95
N LYS A 96 -3.55 -3.14 -13.49
CA LYS A 96 -2.92 -4.16 -14.34
C LYS A 96 -3.95 -5.02 -15.08
N ALA A 97 -4.99 -5.49 -14.37
CA ALA A 97 -6.05 -6.31 -14.95
C ALA A 97 -6.83 -5.58 -16.04
N LEU A 98 -7.01 -4.26 -15.89
CA LEU A 98 -7.71 -3.40 -16.86
C LEU A 98 -6.78 -2.73 -17.88
N GLY A 99 -5.47 -2.94 -17.79
CA GLY A 99 -4.48 -2.39 -18.72
C GLY A 99 -4.35 -0.86 -18.67
N VAL A 100 -4.67 -0.23 -17.54
CA VAL A 100 -4.65 1.24 -17.38
C VAL A 100 -3.99 1.67 -16.08
N PRO A 101 -3.36 2.87 -16.04
CA PRO A 101 -2.86 3.40 -14.78
C PRO A 101 -4.01 3.76 -13.83
N VAL A 102 -3.78 3.63 -12.52
CA VAL A 102 -4.82 3.82 -11.48
C VAL A 102 -5.52 5.19 -11.58
N TYR A 103 -4.81 6.25 -11.95
CA TYR A 103 -5.43 7.57 -12.10
C TYR A 103 -6.53 7.60 -13.18
N GLN A 104 -6.46 6.77 -14.23
CA GLN A 104 -7.52 6.68 -15.24
C GLN A 104 -8.79 6.07 -14.65
N LEU A 105 -8.64 5.09 -13.76
CA LEU A 105 -9.76 4.49 -13.03
C LEU A 105 -10.41 5.47 -12.06
N LEU A 106 -9.66 6.47 -11.59
CA LEU A 106 -10.11 7.52 -10.68
C LEU A 106 -10.64 8.79 -11.41
N GLY A 107 -10.91 8.70 -12.71
CA GLY A 107 -11.51 9.79 -13.49
C GLY A 107 -10.56 10.53 -14.43
N GLY A 108 -9.32 10.07 -14.58
CA GLY A 108 -8.38 10.58 -15.58
C GLY A 108 -7.54 11.77 -15.13
N LEU A 109 -6.78 12.32 -16.07
CA LEU A 109 -5.86 13.43 -15.79
C LEU A 109 -6.63 14.73 -15.55
N VAL A 110 -6.29 15.39 -14.44
CA VAL A 110 -6.66 16.80 -14.17
C VAL A 110 -5.46 17.75 -14.30
N ARG A 111 -4.27 17.21 -14.61
CA ARG A 111 -3.00 17.92 -14.81
C ARG A 111 -2.01 17.04 -15.56
N ASP A 112 -1.08 17.65 -16.29
CA ASP A 112 -0.04 16.91 -17.05
C ASP A 112 1.22 16.59 -16.23
N LYS A 113 1.44 17.32 -15.13
CA LYS A 113 2.58 17.12 -14.22
C LYS A 113 2.23 17.47 -12.78
N MET A 114 2.94 16.85 -11.84
CA MET A 114 2.85 17.17 -10.41
C MET A 114 4.14 17.86 -9.97
N LYS A 115 4.04 19.07 -9.40
CA LYS A 115 5.20 19.78 -8.83
C LYS A 115 5.65 19.05 -7.56
N THR A 116 6.95 18.76 -7.46
CA THR A 116 7.54 18.09 -6.30
C THR A 116 8.45 19.03 -5.50
N TYR A 117 8.80 18.62 -4.29
CA TYR A 117 9.84 19.23 -3.46
C TYR A 117 10.66 18.10 -2.81
N SER A 118 11.87 18.39 -2.37
CA SER A 118 12.74 17.42 -1.69
C SER A 118 13.04 17.89 -0.27
N TRP A 119 13.22 16.93 0.64
CA TRP A 119 13.84 17.22 1.92
C TRP A 119 15.33 17.51 1.72
N VAL A 120 15.83 18.56 2.36
CA VAL A 120 17.25 18.92 2.41
C VAL A 120 17.65 18.99 3.88
N GLY A 121 18.58 18.12 4.27
CA GLY A 121 19.11 18.07 5.63
C GLY A 121 20.45 18.80 5.76
N GLY A 122 20.83 19.10 7.00
CA GLY A 122 22.12 19.67 7.35
C GLY A 122 22.15 20.05 8.82
N ASP A 123 23.27 19.78 9.50
CA ASP A 123 23.40 20.06 10.94
C ASP A 123 23.47 21.57 11.23
N ARG A 124 23.94 22.37 10.26
CA ARG A 124 23.97 23.85 10.34
C ARG A 124 23.27 24.47 9.14
N PRO A 125 22.79 25.73 9.26
CA PRO A 125 22.15 26.43 8.14
C PRO A 125 23.00 26.48 6.86
N ALA A 126 24.32 26.62 6.98
CA ALA A 126 25.23 26.63 5.83
C ALA A 126 25.23 25.29 5.06
N ASP A 127 25.11 24.16 5.77
CA ASP A 127 25.08 22.83 5.16
C ASP A 127 23.74 22.60 4.42
N VAL A 128 22.64 23.12 4.98
CA VAL A 128 21.32 23.11 4.31
C VAL A 128 21.37 23.92 3.01
N ILE A 129 21.93 25.14 3.04
CA ILE A 129 22.06 26.00 1.84
C ILE A 129 22.90 25.30 0.77
N ALA A 130 24.03 24.67 1.15
CA ALA A 130 24.87 23.94 0.21
C ALA A 130 24.18 22.68 -0.38
N GLY A 131 23.22 22.10 0.35
CA GLY A 131 22.42 20.95 -0.10
C GLY A 131 21.24 21.31 -1.00
N MET A 132 20.86 22.59 -1.08
CA MET A 132 19.85 23.06 -2.03
C MET A 132 20.43 23.00 -3.45
N ARG A 133 20.02 22.00 -4.24
CA ARG A 133 20.32 21.88 -5.67
C ARG A 133 19.25 22.54 -6.52
#